data_AF-A0A813C076-F1
#
_entry.id   AF-A0A813C076-F1
#
_cell.length_a   1.000
_cell.length_b   1.000
_cell.length_c   1.000
_cell.angle_alpha   90.00
_cell.angle_beta   90.00
_cell.angle_gamma   90.00
#
_symmetry.space_group_name_H-M   'P 1'
#
loop_
_entity.id
_entity.type
_entity.pdbx_description
1 polymer ?
#
loop_
_entity_poly.entity_id
_entity_poly.type
_entity_poly.pdbx_seq_one_letter_code
_entity_poly.pdbx_strand_id
1 'polypeptide(L)'
;MADEDAAVEALRAEIEVTRAQVQAETAKNEERRAQLAEATARQKLRRELDEQRMWLLREQRRGRGLESETKRVDEDKDGDYQLQRGGFGQFQGNRRYGTHEGGEQVSCARKIYTEEFVWEIQGFSWLNGVLDYERESFVWSNFFCVGYAKFYLVYNPFGDELWNQRHGSFAIVCHSGNCSRFRYSVFVKARSRMFKAWGETSEGTFLPDSVHGPDVFHSQGPSAPAAGIFGLSHRQLLQSDWVQDDMLTLKVLVSQ
;
A
#
# COMPACT_ATOMS: atom_id res chain seq x y z
N MET A 1 -45.27 -64.56 33.63
CA MET A 1 -45.53 -63.75 34.84
C MET A 1 -44.26 -63.48 35.64
N ALA A 2 -43.69 -64.41 36.44
CA ALA A 2 -42.49 -64.09 37.23
C ALA A 2 -41.23 -63.68 36.42
N ASP A 3 -41.08 -64.22 35.21
CA ASP A 3 -39.94 -63.94 34.31
C ASP A 3 -40.09 -62.60 33.55
N GLU A 4 -41.34 -62.16 33.33
CA GLU A 4 -41.63 -60.87 32.70
C GLU A 4 -41.41 -59.71 33.67
N ASP A 5 -41.75 -59.89 34.95
CA ASP A 5 -41.52 -58.88 35.99
C ASP A 5 -40.02 -58.65 36.21
N ALA A 6 -39.20 -59.70 36.14
CA ALA A 6 -37.73 -59.58 36.24
C ALA A 6 -37.13 -58.83 35.04
N ALA A 7 -37.63 -59.08 33.82
CA ALA A 7 -37.21 -58.36 32.62
C ALA A 7 -37.59 -56.87 32.66
N VAL A 8 -38.77 -56.54 33.19
CA VAL A 8 -39.24 -55.15 33.35
C VAL A 8 -38.37 -54.39 34.36
N GLU A 9 -38.01 -55.01 35.49
CA GLU A 9 -37.14 -54.38 36.49
C GLU A 9 -35.70 -54.19 35.97
N ALA A 10 -35.18 -55.14 35.18
CA ALA A 10 -33.88 -54.98 34.54
C ALA A 10 -33.85 -53.78 33.56
N LEU A 11 -34.91 -53.60 32.76
CA LEU A 11 -35.04 -52.45 31.86
C LEU A 11 -35.17 -51.12 32.62
N ARG A 12 -35.89 -51.10 33.75
CA ARG A 12 -35.99 -49.91 34.60
C ARG A 12 -34.64 -49.51 35.17
N ALA A 13 -33.86 -50.48 35.66
CA ALA A 13 -32.51 -50.23 36.15
C ALA A 13 -31.58 -49.70 35.05
N GLU A 14 -31.64 -50.27 33.85
CA GLU A 14 -30.86 -49.80 32.69
C GLU A 14 -31.25 -48.38 32.27
N ILE A 15 -32.54 -48.04 32.29
CA ILE A 15 -33.03 -46.69 32.01
C ILE A 15 -32.48 -45.68 33.02
N GLU A 16 -32.50 -46.00 34.32
CA GLU A 16 -31.99 -45.09 35.36
C GLU A 16 -30.48 -44.89 35.26
N VAL A 17 -29.71 -45.95 35.00
CA VAL A 17 -28.26 -45.85 34.73
C VAL A 17 -27.99 -44.98 33.50
N THR A 18 -28.73 -45.20 32.42
CA THR A 18 -28.59 -44.42 31.18
C THR A 18 -28.94 -42.96 31.40
N ARG A 19 -30.00 -42.66 32.18
CA ARG A 19 -30.38 -41.28 32.54
C ARG A 19 -29.27 -40.58 33.33
N ALA A 20 -28.68 -41.25 34.32
CA ALA A 20 -27.57 -40.70 35.08
C ALA A 20 -26.36 -40.41 34.18
N GLN A 21 -26.05 -41.30 33.24
CA GLN A 21 -24.97 -41.09 32.26
C GLN A 21 -25.25 -39.89 31.34
N VAL A 22 -26.47 -39.76 30.83
CA VAL A 22 -26.88 -38.62 29.98
C VAL A 22 -26.78 -37.31 30.75
N GLN A 23 -27.21 -37.27 32.01
CA GLN A 23 -27.09 -36.07 32.84
C GLN A 23 -25.62 -35.71 33.09
N ALA A 24 -24.78 -36.69 33.41
CA ALA A 24 -23.35 -36.47 33.63
C ALA A 24 -22.63 -35.96 32.36
N GLU A 25 -22.92 -36.52 31.18
CA GLU A 25 -22.34 -36.04 29.92
C GLU A 25 -22.89 -34.67 29.51
N THR A 26 -24.15 -34.37 29.82
CA THR A 26 -24.73 -33.04 29.59
C THR A 26 -23.98 -31.98 30.40
N ALA A 27 -23.75 -32.22 31.69
CA ALA A 27 -23.01 -31.32 32.56
C ALA A 27 -21.55 -31.12 32.08
N LYS A 28 -20.86 -32.19 31.67
CA LYS A 28 -19.51 -32.09 31.07
C LYS A 28 -19.50 -31.27 29.78
N ASN A 29 -20.53 -31.41 28.95
CA ASN A 29 -20.62 -30.65 27.70
C ASN A 29 -20.89 -29.17 27.95
N GLU A 30 -21.67 -28.82 28.98
CA GLU A 30 -21.85 -27.44 29.41
C GLU A 30 -20.52 -26.82 29.88
N GLU A 31 -19.74 -27.55 30.68
CA GLU A 31 -18.42 -27.10 31.11
C GLU A 31 -17.47 -26.88 29.92
N ARG A 32 -17.40 -27.82 28.98
CA ARG A 32 -16.59 -27.66 27.75
C ARG A 32 -17.02 -26.46 26.92
N ARG A 33 -18.32 -26.18 26.82
CA ARG A 33 -18.85 -25.01 26.11
C ARG A 33 -18.45 -23.70 26.81
N ALA A 34 -18.51 -23.65 28.13
CA ALA A 34 -18.02 -22.51 28.91
C ALA A 34 -16.51 -22.27 28.68
N GLN A 35 -15.69 -23.31 28.73
CA GLN A 35 -14.25 -23.22 28.46
C GLN A 35 -13.96 -22.73 27.03
N LEU A 36 -14.71 -23.21 26.03
CA LEU A 36 -14.58 -22.77 24.64
C LEU A 36 -14.96 -21.29 24.47
N ALA A 37 -16.03 -20.85 25.14
CA ALA A 37 -16.45 -19.45 25.12
C ALA A 37 -15.38 -18.54 25.73
N GLU A 38 -14.80 -18.94 26.88
CA GLU A 38 -13.70 -18.21 27.51
C GLU A 38 -12.45 -18.14 26.62
N ALA A 39 -12.06 -19.27 26.02
CA ALA A 39 -10.91 -19.32 25.11
C ALA A 39 -11.10 -18.42 23.89
N THR A 40 -12.33 -18.38 23.33
CA THR A 40 -12.69 -17.52 22.20
C THR A 40 -12.64 -16.04 22.60
N ALA A 41 -13.17 -15.69 23.77
CA ALA A 41 -13.11 -14.33 24.31
C ALA A 41 -11.65 -13.87 24.51
N ARG A 42 -10.80 -14.74 25.08
CA ARG A 42 -9.37 -14.47 25.26
C ARG A 42 -8.64 -14.29 23.93
N GLN A 43 -8.96 -15.09 22.92
CA GLN A 43 -8.40 -14.93 21.58
C GLN A 43 -8.80 -13.59 20.95
N LYS A 44 -10.08 -13.19 21.08
CA LYS A 44 -10.56 -11.89 20.59
C LYS A 44 -9.81 -10.73 21.24
N LEU A 45 -9.67 -10.75 22.56
CA LEU A 45 -8.92 -9.72 23.31
C LEU A 45 -7.44 -9.66 22.89
N ARG A 46 -6.81 -10.80 22.60
CA ARG A 46 -5.43 -10.81 22.07
C ARG A 46 -5.34 -10.12 20.70
N ARG A 47 -6.32 -10.36 19.81
CA ARG A 47 -6.37 -9.71 18.49
C ARG A 47 -6.56 -8.19 18.64
N GLU A 48 -7.49 -7.76 19.47
CA GLU A 48 -7.72 -6.34 19.76
C GLU A 48 -6.47 -5.67 20.37
N LEU A 49 -5.77 -6.34 21.30
CA LEU A 49 -4.53 -5.85 21.87
C LEU A 49 -3.43 -5.67 20.80
N ASP A 50 -3.29 -6.64 19.90
CA ASP A 50 -2.31 -6.57 18.81
C ASP A 50 -2.63 -5.41 17.85
N GLU A 51 -3.90 -5.19 17.51
CA GLU A 51 -4.33 -4.05 16.70
C GLU A 51 -3.95 -2.71 17.35
N GLN A 52 -4.22 -2.56 18.65
CA GLN A 52 -3.85 -1.35 19.40
C GLN A 52 -2.33 -1.14 19.46
N ARG A 53 -1.56 -2.22 19.61
CA ARG A 53 -0.09 -2.15 19.57
C ARG A 53 0.44 -1.73 18.20
N MET A 54 -0.14 -2.26 17.13
CA MET A 54 0.20 -1.87 15.76
C MET A 54 -0.11 -0.40 15.51
N TRP A 55 -1.28 0.08 15.96
CA TRP A 55 -1.65 1.49 15.88
C TRP A 55 -0.65 2.38 16.63
N LEU A 56 -0.30 2.02 17.87
CA LEU A 56 0.70 2.74 18.65
C LEU A 56 2.07 2.80 17.96
N LEU A 57 2.53 1.68 17.39
CA LEU A 57 3.79 1.62 16.64
C LEU A 57 3.77 2.53 15.41
N ARG A 58 2.64 2.58 14.69
CA ARG A 58 2.43 3.46 13.53
C ARG A 58 2.51 4.93 13.95
N GLU A 59 1.82 5.32 15.01
CA GLU A 59 1.86 6.70 15.52
C GLU A 59 3.26 7.08 16.04
N GLN A 60 3.97 6.15 16.69
CA GLN A 60 5.36 6.39 17.09
C GLN A 60 6.31 6.58 15.89
N ARG A 61 6.13 5.81 14.81
CA ARG A 61 6.90 6.01 13.55
C ARG A 61 6.60 7.38 12.95
N ARG A 62 5.32 7.78 12.91
CA ARG A 62 4.89 9.10 12.44
C ARG A 62 5.50 10.23 13.28
N GLY A 63 5.45 10.11 14.61
CA GLY A 63 6.05 11.06 15.54
C GLY A 63 7.56 11.22 15.32
N ARG A 64 8.30 10.10 15.18
CA ARG A 64 9.75 10.14 14.85
C ARG A 64 10.04 10.80 13.51
N GLY A 65 9.16 10.62 12.52
CA GLY A 65 9.26 11.31 11.23
C GLY A 65 9.17 12.83 11.42
N LEU A 66 8.16 13.30 12.14
CA LEU A 66 7.98 14.71 12.46
C LEU A 66 9.16 15.28 13.27
N GLU A 67 9.63 14.57 14.30
CA GLU A 67 10.82 14.98 15.07
C GLU A 67 12.07 15.11 14.19
N SER A 68 12.25 14.19 13.25
CA SER A 68 13.36 14.23 12.29
C SER A 68 13.24 15.41 11.33
N GLU A 69 12.02 15.72 10.87
CA GLU A 69 11.77 16.91 10.04
C GLU A 69 12.01 18.20 10.82
N THR A 70 11.47 18.33 12.04
CA THR A 70 11.72 19.48 12.91
C THR A 70 13.22 19.66 13.14
N LYS A 71 13.94 18.59 13.45
CA LYS A 71 15.39 18.64 13.63
C LYS A 71 16.12 19.10 12.36
N ARG A 72 15.70 18.67 11.16
CA ARG A 72 16.30 19.13 9.90
C ARG A 72 16.04 20.61 9.65
N VAL A 73 14.86 21.10 10.02
CA VAL A 73 14.52 22.53 9.94
C VAL A 73 15.36 23.32 10.94
N ASP A 74 15.45 22.88 12.19
CA ASP A 74 16.27 23.53 13.23
C ASP A 74 17.78 23.52 12.91
N GLU A 75 18.25 22.50 12.18
CA GLU A 75 19.62 22.40 11.68
C GLU A 75 19.85 23.17 10.36
N ASP A 76 18.86 23.94 9.88
CA ASP A 76 18.88 24.68 8.60
C ASP A 76 19.20 23.79 7.37
N LYS A 77 18.91 22.49 7.45
CA LYS A 77 19.12 21.52 6.35
C LYS A 77 17.95 21.48 5.38
N ASP A 78 16.75 21.78 5.87
CA ASP A 78 15.50 21.93 5.11
C ASP A 78 14.80 23.22 5.56
N GLY A 79 13.93 23.78 4.71
CA GLY A 79 13.13 24.96 5.02
C GLY A 79 13.16 25.97 3.88
N ASP A 80 12.04 26.67 3.67
CA ASP A 80 11.88 27.73 2.66
C ASP A 80 12.60 29.02 3.07
N TYR A 81 13.83 28.93 3.61
CA TYR A 81 14.69 30.10 3.73
C TYR A 81 15.22 30.45 2.34
N GLN A 82 14.32 30.93 1.49
CA GLN A 82 14.68 31.79 0.38
C GLN A 82 15.37 32.99 1.02
N LEU A 83 16.70 33.01 0.98
CA LEU A 83 17.41 34.27 0.93
C LEU A 83 16.68 35.10 -0.12
N GLN A 84 15.89 36.08 0.31
CA GLN A 84 15.69 37.30 -0.46
C GLN A 84 17.09 37.83 -0.67
N ARG A 85 17.76 37.32 -1.70
CA ARG A 85 19.03 37.83 -2.17
C ARG A 85 18.66 39.17 -2.77
N GLY A 86 18.58 40.16 -1.89
CA GLY A 86 18.69 41.58 -2.21
C GLY A 86 19.98 41.72 -2.99
N GLY A 87 19.80 41.65 -4.30
CA GLY A 87 20.84 41.28 -5.23
C GLY A 87 20.20 41.22 -6.60
N PHE A 88 19.46 42.28 -6.92
CA PHE A 88 19.30 42.77 -8.28
C PHE A 88 20.71 42.98 -8.85
N GLY A 89 21.37 41.89 -9.25
CA GLY A 89 22.32 41.93 -10.33
C GLY A 89 21.51 42.39 -11.53
N GLN A 90 21.51 43.70 -11.74
CA GLN A 90 21.08 44.32 -12.97
C GLN A 90 21.84 43.61 -14.08
N PHE A 91 21.21 42.63 -14.71
CA PHE A 91 21.51 42.33 -16.09
C PHE A 91 21.10 43.60 -16.83
N GLN A 92 22.05 44.53 -16.99
CA GLN A 92 21.99 45.60 -17.97
C GLN A 92 22.03 44.94 -19.35
N GLY A 93 20.92 44.29 -19.70
CA GLY A 93 20.60 43.91 -21.05
C GLY A 93 20.39 45.21 -21.80
N ASN A 94 21.41 45.59 -22.56
CA ASN A 94 21.43 46.70 -23.49
C ASN A 94 20.33 46.45 -24.54
N ARG A 95 19.07 46.78 -24.20
CA ARG A 95 17.92 46.69 -25.11
C ARG A 95 18.05 47.80 -26.13
N ARG A 96 18.78 47.50 -27.21
CA ARG A 96 18.55 48.14 -28.49
C ARG A 96 17.13 47.77 -28.92
N TYR A 97 16.25 48.75 -28.97
CA TYR A 97 14.92 48.64 -29.56
C TYR A 97 15.07 48.43 -31.07
N GLY A 98 15.38 47.20 -31.46
CA GLY A 98 15.16 46.72 -32.81
C GLY A 98 13.73 46.21 -32.88
N THR A 99 12.90 46.83 -33.71
CA THR A 99 11.64 46.25 -34.20
C THR A 99 11.96 44.95 -34.94
N HIS A 100 12.05 43.85 -34.21
CA HIS A 100 12.12 42.51 -34.77
C HIS A 100 10.71 41.97 -34.92
N GLU A 101 10.27 41.82 -36.16
CA GLU A 101 9.16 40.96 -36.57
C GLU A 101 9.54 39.46 -36.41
N GLY A 102 10.06 39.09 -35.23
CA GLY A 102 10.49 37.74 -34.88
C GLY A 102 9.67 37.24 -33.72
N GLY A 103 8.81 36.25 -33.95
CA GLY A 103 7.98 35.64 -32.91
C GLY A 103 8.81 35.19 -31.71
N GLU A 104 8.35 35.52 -30.51
CA GLU A 104 8.99 35.10 -29.27
C GLU A 104 8.80 33.58 -29.08
N GLN A 105 9.88 32.81 -29.22
CA GLN A 105 9.87 31.38 -28.93
C GLN A 105 10.13 31.17 -27.43
N VAL A 106 9.07 30.87 -26.68
CA VAL A 106 9.19 30.49 -25.26
C VAL A 106 9.38 28.98 -25.16
N SER A 107 10.55 28.53 -24.67
CA SER A 107 10.81 27.11 -24.41
C SER A 107 10.41 26.74 -22.99
N CYS A 108 9.32 25.97 -22.85
CA CYS A 108 8.88 25.42 -21.56
C CYS A 108 9.79 24.31 -21.04
N ALA A 109 10.61 23.69 -21.90
CA ALA A 109 11.48 22.57 -21.54
C ALA A 109 12.49 22.91 -20.43
N ARG A 110 12.88 24.19 -20.31
CA ARG A 110 13.83 24.66 -19.28
C ARG A 110 13.28 24.60 -17.86
N LYS A 111 11.96 24.42 -17.69
CA LYS A 111 11.30 24.36 -16.38
C LYS A 111 10.80 22.95 -16.04
N ILE A 112 11.06 21.97 -16.89
CA ILE A 112 10.62 20.59 -16.67
C ILE A 112 11.77 19.81 -16.02
N TYR A 113 11.58 19.36 -14.80
CA TYR A 113 12.45 18.38 -14.14
C TYR A 113 12.00 16.99 -14.55
N THR A 114 12.91 16.14 -14.99
CA THR A 114 12.58 14.75 -15.35
C THR A 114 13.54 13.82 -14.65
N GLU A 115 12.99 12.88 -13.91
CA GLU A 115 13.76 11.89 -13.15
C GLU A 115 13.25 10.48 -13.44
N GLU A 116 14.21 9.54 -13.45
CA GLU A 116 13.97 8.12 -13.62
C GLU A 116 14.26 7.41 -12.29
N PHE A 117 13.32 6.58 -11.84
CA PHE A 117 13.47 5.77 -10.65
C PHE A 117 13.22 4.29 -10.95
N VAL A 118 14.17 3.43 -10.57
CA VAL A 118 14.04 1.98 -10.73
C VAL A 118 13.83 1.36 -9.35
N TRP A 119 12.78 0.56 -9.22
CA TRP A 119 12.41 -0.13 -8.00
C TRP A 119 12.39 -1.64 -8.21
N GLU A 120 13.09 -2.36 -7.34
CA GLU A 120 13.21 -3.82 -7.37
C GLU A 120 12.56 -4.40 -6.11
N ILE A 121 11.61 -5.32 -6.29
CA ILE A 121 10.96 -6.05 -5.22
C ILE A 121 11.46 -7.50 -5.27
N GLN A 122 12.35 -7.86 -4.35
CA GLN A 122 12.94 -9.20 -4.23
C GLN A 122 12.08 -10.11 -3.36
N GLY A 123 12.22 -11.43 -3.54
CA GLY A 123 11.42 -12.41 -2.79
C GLY A 123 9.94 -12.34 -3.19
N PHE A 124 9.66 -12.04 -4.45
CA PHE A 124 8.31 -11.67 -4.92
C PHE A 124 7.29 -12.79 -4.72
N SER A 125 7.72 -14.06 -4.76
CA SER A 125 6.92 -15.25 -4.47
C SER A 125 6.49 -15.36 -3.01
N TRP A 126 7.24 -14.76 -2.08
CA TRP A 126 6.95 -14.74 -0.66
C TRP A 126 6.14 -13.52 -0.23
N LEU A 127 6.00 -12.53 -1.12
CA LEU A 127 5.45 -11.22 -0.80
C LEU A 127 4.07 -11.30 -0.11
N ASN A 128 3.14 -12.11 -0.65
CA ASN A 128 1.82 -12.29 -0.03
C ASN A 128 1.90 -12.83 1.40
N GLY A 129 2.78 -13.81 1.63
CA GLY A 129 2.95 -14.41 2.96
C GLY A 129 3.61 -13.43 3.95
N VAL A 130 4.56 -12.63 3.48
CA VAL A 130 5.20 -11.58 4.30
C VAL A 130 4.19 -10.51 4.68
N LEU A 131 3.40 -10.03 3.71
CA LEU A 131 2.36 -9.02 3.95
C LEU A 131 1.28 -9.51 4.92
N ASP A 132 0.80 -10.75 4.76
CA ASP A 132 -0.14 -11.36 5.70
C ASP A 132 0.45 -11.48 7.11
N TYR A 133 1.72 -11.91 7.22
CA TYR A 133 2.41 -12.00 8.50
C TYR A 133 2.60 -10.64 9.19
N GLU A 134 2.99 -9.60 8.42
CA GLU A 134 3.19 -8.24 8.91
C GLU A 134 1.87 -7.47 9.11
N ARG A 135 0.75 -8.03 8.67
CA ARG A 135 -0.58 -7.39 8.65
C ARG A 135 -0.60 -6.10 7.83
N GLU A 136 0.11 -6.09 6.73
CA GLU A 136 0.14 -5.00 5.75
C GLU A 136 -0.54 -5.46 4.45
N SER A 137 -1.10 -4.53 3.67
CA SER A 137 -1.76 -4.85 2.39
C SER A 137 -0.88 -4.53 1.17
N PHE A 138 0.23 -3.81 1.36
CA PHE A 138 1.12 -3.36 0.29
C PHE A 138 2.56 -3.14 0.80
N VAL A 139 3.49 -3.02 -0.14
CA VAL A 139 4.89 -2.63 0.11
C VAL A 139 5.22 -1.27 -0.50
N TRP A 140 6.17 -0.58 0.12
CA TRP A 140 6.62 0.76 -0.29
C TRP A 140 8.06 0.73 -0.82
N SER A 141 8.37 1.61 -1.76
CA SER A 141 9.75 1.97 -2.09
C SER A 141 10.32 2.98 -1.09
N ASN A 142 11.64 3.22 -1.15
CA ASN A 142 12.20 4.47 -0.65
C ASN A 142 11.62 5.66 -1.41
N PHE A 143 11.64 6.86 -0.81
CA PHE A 143 11.25 8.04 -1.55
C PHE A 143 12.30 8.43 -2.59
N PHE A 144 11.83 9.07 -3.66
CA PHE A 144 12.67 9.78 -4.62
C PHE A 144 12.11 11.17 -4.87
N CYS A 145 12.97 12.08 -5.34
CA CYS A 145 12.60 13.47 -5.56
C CYS A 145 12.53 13.80 -7.05
N VAL A 146 11.52 14.55 -7.47
CA VAL A 146 11.50 15.25 -8.76
C VAL A 146 11.25 16.71 -8.47
N GLY A 147 12.21 17.58 -8.83
CA GLY A 147 12.20 18.97 -8.38
C GLY A 147 12.17 19.05 -6.85
N TYR A 148 11.08 19.62 -6.31
CA TYR A 148 10.87 19.80 -4.85
C TYR A 148 9.87 18.81 -4.25
N ALA A 149 9.34 17.87 -5.03
CA ALA A 149 8.36 16.91 -4.54
C ALA A 149 8.97 15.54 -4.25
N LYS A 150 8.46 14.90 -3.20
CA LYS A 150 8.84 13.55 -2.75
C LYS A 150 7.76 12.54 -3.15
N PHE A 151 8.19 11.48 -3.81
CA PHE A 151 7.34 10.40 -4.29
C PHE A 151 7.71 9.07 -3.66
N TYR A 152 6.71 8.24 -3.43
CA TYR A 152 6.87 6.83 -3.11
C TYR A 152 6.19 5.98 -4.17
N LEU A 153 6.69 4.76 -4.36
CA LEU A 153 5.99 3.73 -5.10
C LEU A 153 5.35 2.76 -4.11
N VAL A 154 4.14 2.32 -4.44
CA VAL A 154 3.35 1.37 -3.66
C VAL A 154 2.98 0.22 -4.57
N TYR A 155 3.11 -1.02 -4.08
CA TYR A 155 2.62 -2.21 -4.76
C TYR A 155 1.72 -3.01 -3.84
N ASN A 156 0.49 -3.29 -4.28
CA ASN A 156 -0.50 -4.11 -3.62
C ASN A 156 -0.76 -5.37 -4.47
N PRO A 157 -0.38 -6.57 -4.03
CA PRO A 157 -0.56 -7.79 -4.81
C PRO A 157 -2.03 -8.22 -4.94
N PHE A 158 -2.92 -7.69 -4.10
CA PHE A 158 -4.35 -8.00 -4.11
C PHE A 158 -5.15 -7.07 -5.02
N GLY A 159 -4.56 -5.96 -5.49
CA GLY A 159 -5.27 -4.96 -6.28
C GLY A 159 -6.35 -4.22 -5.49
N ASP A 160 -6.28 -4.25 -4.16
CA ASP A 160 -7.28 -3.65 -3.26
C ASP A 160 -6.89 -2.19 -2.90
N GLU A 161 -7.41 -1.66 -1.80
CA GLU A 161 -7.14 -0.30 -1.35
C GLU A 161 -5.62 -0.08 -1.16
N LEU A 162 -5.11 0.87 -1.91
CA LEU A 162 -3.76 1.39 -1.83
C LEU A 162 -3.71 2.53 -0.81
N TRP A 163 -4.51 3.57 -1.04
CA TRP A 163 -4.45 4.80 -0.25
C TRP A 163 -5.66 5.70 -0.52
N ASN A 164 -6.24 6.31 0.52
CA ASN A 164 -7.36 7.27 0.39
C ASN A 164 -8.51 6.79 -0.52
N GLN A 165 -9.04 5.57 -0.31
CA GLN A 165 -10.12 4.97 -1.12
C GLN A 165 -9.77 4.77 -2.61
N ARG A 166 -8.47 4.78 -2.93
CA ARG A 166 -7.94 4.41 -4.24
C ARG A 166 -7.51 2.97 -4.20
N HIS A 167 -7.93 2.20 -5.21
CA HIS A 167 -7.61 0.80 -5.37
C HIS A 167 -6.75 0.61 -6.61
N GLY A 168 -5.97 -0.46 -6.64
CA GLY A 168 -5.08 -0.79 -7.76
C GLY A 168 -3.93 -1.69 -7.32
N SER A 169 -3.14 -2.18 -8.27
CA SER A 169 -1.97 -3.00 -7.95
C SER A 169 -0.70 -2.18 -7.75
N PHE A 170 -0.60 -1.01 -8.37
CA PHE A 170 0.57 -0.16 -8.25
C PHE A 170 0.20 1.32 -8.25
N ALA A 171 0.87 2.09 -7.40
CA ALA A 171 0.72 3.54 -7.40
C ALA A 171 2.03 4.28 -7.17
N ILE A 172 2.04 5.49 -7.70
CA ILE A 172 2.94 6.59 -7.39
C ILE A 172 2.18 7.50 -6.42
N VAL A 173 2.69 7.65 -5.21
CA VAL A 173 2.10 8.47 -4.16
C VAL A 173 2.96 9.71 -3.96
N CYS A 174 2.37 10.89 -4.08
CA CYS A 174 3.04 12.14 -3.72
C CYS A 174 2.83 12.45 -2.25
N HIS A 175 3.91 12.48 -1.49
CA HIS A 175 3.83 12.68 -0.04
C HIS A 175 3.94 14.15 0.36
N SER A 176 4.87 14.88 -0.24
CA SER A 176 5.15 16.27 0.13
C SER A 176 5.69 17.05 -1.06
N GLY A 177 5.36 18.35 -1.11
CA GLY A 177 5.91 19.30 -2.07
C GLY A 177 4.85 19.98 -2.93
N ASN A 178 5.22 21.13 -3.51
CA ASN A 178 4.36 21.91 -4.40
C ASN A 178 4.49 21.39 -5.84
N CYS A 179 3.83 20.28 -6.14
CA CYS A 179 3.66 19.82 -7.51
C CYS A 179 2.29 20.23 -8.05
N SER A 180 2.22 21.27 -8.88
CA SER A 180 0.94 21.65 -9.50
C SER A 180 0.55 20.73 -10.67
N ARG A 181 1.52 20.17 -11.40
CA ARG A 181 1.28 19.23 -12.52
C ARG A 181 2.49 18.34 -12.72
N PHE A 182 2.23 17.15 -13.24
CA PHE A 182 3.28 16.22 -13.64
C PHE A 182 2.79 15.30 -14.75
N ARG A 183 3.74 14.64 -15.39
CA ARG A 183 3.54 13.56 -16.35
C ARG A 183 4.33 12.35 -15.88
N TYR A 184 3.75 11.17 -15.99
CA TYR A 184 4.43 9.94 -15.60
C TYR A 184 4.25 8.81 -16.60
N SER A 185 5.27 7.95 -16.66
CA SER A 185 5.24 6.70 -17.43
C SER A 185 5.78 5.58 -16.55
N VAL A 186 5.10 4.44 -16.55
CA VAL A 186 5.51 3.25 -15.80
C VAL A 186 6.00 2.19 -16.78
N PHE A 187 7.08 1.52 -16.44
CA PHE A 187 7.68 0.45 -17.22
C PHE A 187 7.96 -0.75 -16.33
N VAL A 188 7.87 -1.94 -16.90
CA VAL A 188 8.18 -3.21 -16.22
C VAL A 188 9.30 -3.90 -17.00
N LYS A 189 10.28 -4.44 -16.29
CA LYS A 189 11.41 -5.15 -16.91
C LYS A 189 10.98 -6.57 -17.31
N ALA A 190 10.99 -6.87 -18.59
CA ALA A 190 10.71 -8.21 -19.11
C ALA A 190 11.94 -9.13 -18.98
N ARG A 191 11.74 -10.45 -19.11
CA ARG A 191 12.81 -11.49 -19.12
C ARG A 191 13.93 -11.22 -20.12
N SER A 192 13.64 -10.52 -21.20
CA SER A 192 14.63 -10.03 -22.17
C SER A 192 15.55 -8.94 -21.61
N ARG A 193 15.39 -8.53 -20.34
CA ARG A 193 16.02 -7.39 -19.66
C ARG A 193 15.64 -6.03 -20.22
N MET A 194 14.67 -5.98 -21.12
CA MET A 194 14.13 -4.75 -21.70
C MET A 194 12.95 -4.24 -20.89
N PHE A 195 12.88 -2.91 -20.73
CA PHE A 195 11.72 -2.26 -20.13
C PHE A 195 10.61 -2.12 -21.18
N LYS A 196 9.39 -2.54 -20.81
CA LYS A 196 8.19 -2.33 -21.62
C LYS A 196 7.22 -1.43 -20.85
N ALA A 197 6.69 -0.42 -21.54
CA ALA A 197 5.72 0.51 -20.97
C ALA A 197 4.45 -0.23 -20.54
N TRP A 198 3.97 0.09 -19.34
CA TRP A 198 2.71 -0.38 -18.79
C TRP A 198 1.70 0.76 -18.76
N GLY A 199 0.72 0.69 -19.67
CA GLY A 199 -0.24 1.76 -19.89
C GLY A 199 0.32 2.90 -20.73
N GLU A 200 -0.49 3.95 -20.85
CA GLU A 200 -0.12 5.18 -21.53
C GLU A 200 0.53 6.16 -20.56
N THR A 201 1.36 7.05 -21.11
CA THR A 201 1.89 8.19 -20.37
C THR A 201 0.74 9.06 -19.91
N SER A 202 0.64 9.25 -18.60
CA SER A 202 -0.49 9.93 -17.98
C SER A 202 -0.05 11.26 -17.38
N GLU A 203 -0.97 12.22 -17.36
CA GLU A 203 -0.79 13.51 -16.71
C GLU A 203 -1.66 13.57 -15.46
N GLY A 204 -1.12 14.19 -14.41
CA GLY A 204 -1.83 14.33 -13.15
C GLY A 204 -1.57 15.69 -12.51
N THR A 205 -2.42 15.99 -11.54
CA THR A 205 -2.22 17.10 -10.59
C THR A 205 -1.89 16.46 -9.25
N PHE A 206 -0.79 16.85 -8.63
CA PHE A 206 -0.45 16.36 -7.30
C PHE A 206 -1.11 17.25 -6.24
N LEU A 207 -2.05 16.66 -5.52
CA LEU A 207 -2.36 17.11 -4.17
C LEU A 207 -1.49 16.30 -3.19
N PRO A 208 -1.14 16.83 -2.01
CA PRO A 208 -0.57 16.00 -0.94
C PRO A 208 -1.43 14.74 -0.76
N ASP A 209 -0.77 13.59 -0.67
CA ASP A 209 -1.41 12.27 -0.53
C ASP A 209 -2.27 11.82 -1.72
N SER A 210 -2.05 12.40 -2.90
CA SER A 210 -2.66 11.91 -4.15
C SER A 210 -1.92 10.69 -4.71
N VAL A 211 -2.70 9.81 -5.33
CA VAL A 211 -2.32 8.45 -5.73
C VAL A 211 -2.59 8.32 -7.22
N HIS A 212 -1.58 7.91 -7.98
CA HIS A 212 -1.65 7.83 -9.44
C HIS A 212 -1.02 6.54 -9.92
N GLY A 213 -1.56 5.93 -10.97
CA GLY A 213 -0.97 4.75 -11.56
C GLY A 213 -1.83 4.21 -12.70
N PRO A 214 -1.28 3.30 -13.52
CA PRO A 214 -1.96 2.80 -14.72
C PRO A 214 -3.28 2.08 -14.45
N ASP A 215 -3.40 1.46 -13.27
CA ASP A 215 -4.60 0.72 -12.85
C ASP A 215 -5.22 1.28 -11.56
N VAL A 216 -4.91 2.54 -11.20
CA VAL A 216 -5.47 3.18 -10.01
C VAL A 216 -6.87 3.73 -10.30
N PHE A 217 -7.85 3.34 -9.49
CA PHE A 217 -9.23 3.82 -9.61
C PHE A 217 -9.83 4.21 -8.25
N HIS A 218 -10.92 4.96 -8.29
CA HIS A 218 -11.66 5.34 -7.07
C HIS A 218 -12.75 4.30 -6.78
N SER A 219 -12.91 3.93 -5.51
CA SER A 219 -14.00 3.05 -5.04
C SER A 219 -15.41 3.49 -5.46
N GLN A 220 -15.64 4.79 -5.65
CA GLN A 220 -16.94 5.35 -6.05
C GLN A 220 -17.07 5.59 -7.57
N GLY A 221 -16.07 5.16 -8.36
CA GLY A 221 -16.04 5.37 -9.81
C GLY A 221 -16.78 4.29 -10.61
N PRO A 222 -17.00 4.51 -11.93
CA PRO A 222 -17.48 3.48 -12.84
C PRO A 222 -16.50 2.29 -12.87
N SER A 223 -17.03 1.10 -13.21
CA SER A 223 -16.36 -0.21 -13.27
C SER A 223 -14.82 -0.17 -13.23
N ALA A 224 -14.24 -0.84 -12.24
CA ALA A 224 -12.80 -0.95 -12.07
C ALA A 224 -12.10 -1.37 -13.37
N PRO A 225 -10.95 -0.76 -13.72
CA PRO A 225 -10.07 -1.26 -14.77
C PRO A 225 -9.62 -2.69 -14.45
N ALA A 226 -9.10 -3.41 -15.46
CA ALA A 226 -8.45 -4.70 -15.23
C ALA A 226 -7.29 -4.51 -14.25
N ALA A 227 -7.50 -4.88 -12.99
CA ALA A 227 -6.53 -4.71 -11.92
C ALA A 227 -5.31 -5.63 -12.12
N GLY A 228 -4.12 -5.11 -11.87
CA GLY A 228 -2.88 -5.85 -12.00
C GLY A 228 -1.95 -5.35 -13.10
N ILE A 229 -0.67 -5.69 -12.97
CA ILE A 229 0.36 -5.31 -13.93
C ILE A 229 0.09 -5.99 -15.27
N PHE A 230 -0.14 -5.20 -16.32
CA PHE A 230 -0.66 -5.66 -17.61
C PHE A 230 -1.97 -6.47 -17.53
N GLY A 231 -2.81 -6.20 -16.52
CA GLY A 231 -4.05 -6.95 -16.26
C GLY A 231 -3.81 -8.35 -15.68
N LEU A 232 -2.58 -8.66 -15.25
CA LEU A 232 -2.25 -9.92 -14.59
C LEU A 232 -2.41 -9.77 -13.07
N SER A 233 -3.17 -10.68 -12.47
CA SER A 233 -3.18 -10.84 -11.01
C SER A 233 -1.78 -11.19 -10.50
N HIS A 234 -1.48 -10.96 -9.22
CA HIS A 234 -0.19 -11.30 -8.63
C HIS A 234 0.23 -12.76 -8.88
N ARG A 235 -0.71 -13.71 -8.76
CA ARG A 235 -0.46 -15.12 -9.04
C ARG A 235 -0.07 -15.38 -10.50
N GLN A 236 -0.72 -14.71 -11.45
CA GLN A 236 -0.36 -14.81 -12.87
C GLN A 236 0.97 -14.11 -13.16
N LEU A 237 1.22 -12.98 -12.50
CA LEU A 237 2.45 -12.20 -12.64
C LEU A 237 3.68 -13.02 -12.22
N LEU A 238 3.59 -13.80 -11.13
CA LEU A 238 4.64 -14.74 -10.69
C LEU A 238 5.03 -15.78 -11.76
N GLN A 239 4.08 -16.15 -12.62
CA GLN A 239 4.30 -17.13 -13.69
C GLN A 239 4.66 -16.49 -15.04
N SER A 240 4.67 -15.16 -15.10
CA SER A 240 4.87 -14.39 -16.33
C SER A 240 6.34 -14.10 -16.63
N ASP A 241 6.60 -13.54 -17.80
CA ASP A 241 7.94 -13.06 -18.17
C ASP A 241 8.36 -11.76 -17.48
N TRP A 242 7.50 -11.18 -16.63
CA TRP A 242 7.76 -9.93 -15.92
C TRP A 242 8.47 -10.13 -14.58
N VAL A 243 8.43 -11.34 -14.03
CA VAL A 243 9.14 -11.72 -12.80
C VAL A 243 10.35 -12.58 -13.18
N GLN A 244 11.53 -12.18 -12.72
CA GLN A 244 12.81 -12.85 -13.00
C GLN A 244 13.52 -13.10 -11.70
N ASP A 245 14.07 -14.30 -11.51
CA ASP A 245 14.87 -14.63 -10.34
C ASP A 245 14.16 -14.25 -9.02
N ASP A 246 12.84 -14.50 -8.96
CA ASP A 246 11.96 -14.12 -7.85
C ASP A 246 11.92 -12.60 -7.54
N MET A 247 12.06 -11.78 -8.58
CA MET A 247 12.11 -10.33 -8.47
C MET A 247 11.23 -9.65 -9.53
N LEU A 248 10.48 -8.64 -9.12
CA LEU A 248 9.79 -7.71 -10.01
C LEU A 248 10.59 -6.40 -10.07
N THR A 249 10.93 -5.94 -11.28
CA THR A 249 11.60 -4.64 -11.49
C THR A 249 10.68 -3.67 -12.23
N LEU A 250 10.37 -2.57 -11.57
CA LEU A 250 9.59 -1.46 -12.08
C LEU A 250 10.50 -0.27 -12.33
N LYS A 251 10.14 0.54 -13.33
CA LYS A 251 10.79 1.81 -13.61
C LYS A 251 9.74 2.86 -13.84
N VAL A 252 9.90 4.00 -13.19
CA VAL A 252 8.99 5.14 -13.32
C VAL A 252 9.78 6.31 -13.84
N LEU A 253 9.24 6.95 -14.88
CA LEU A 253 9.71 8.24 -15.37
C LEU A 253 8.68 9.29 -14.91
N VAL A 254 9.13 10.31 -14.19
CA VAL A 254 8.27 11.41 -13.75
C VAL A 254 8.86 12.72 -14.26
N SER A 255 8.03 13.52 -14.92
CA SER A 255 8.35 14.87 -15.37
C SER A 255 7.44 15.88 -14.67
N GLN A 256 8.02 16.92 -14.09
CA GLN A 256 7.32 18.02 -13.40
C GLN A 256 7.67 19.37 -14.04
#